data_AF-A0A239DBV0-F1
#
_entry.id   AF-A0A239DBV0-F1
#
_cell.length_a   1.000
_cell.length_b   1.000
_cell.length_c   1.000
_cell.angle_alpha   90.00
_cell.angle_beta   90.00
_cell.angle_gamma   90.00
#
_symmetry.space_group_name_H-M   'P 1'
#
loop_
_entity.id
_entity.type
_entity.pdbx_description
1 polymer ?
#
loop_
_entity_poly.entity_id
_entity_poly.type
_entity_poly.pdbx_seq_one_letter_code
_entity_poly.pdbx_strand_id
1 'polypeptide(L)'
;MSYKKWTDYEIQYLKRNYGIEGIKEIAYKLHRTSDSIFKKAKRLGLTTAIKKWNEKEINYLTEKWGTSSMELIAKTLSRSPVSIRKKAIELQLGPSRIGNGEFLTTGDIGFLLNKDPNLIYRWARAGYIKGRRFGEKKIFQITPKDFVLFLKQYPQKWDAIQARTDLIKGYIHASFRLPEWFENKINYDKTTFMNRRIVSNGN
;
A
#
# COMPACT_ATOMS: atom_id res chain seq x y z
N MET A 1 -37.05 12.55 -13.85
CA MET A 1 -36.86 12.39 -12.39
C MET A 1 -37.24 13.70 -11.70
N SER A 2 -38.16 13.67 -10.74
CA SER A 2 -38.59 14.84 -9.97
C SER A 2 -37.53 15.22 -8.93
N TYR A 3 -37.04 16.46 -8.96
CA TYR A 3 -36.05 16.96 -8.00
C TYR A 3 -36.73 17.35 -6.68
N LYS A 4 -36.60 16.52 -5.64
CA LYS A 4 -37.08 16.85 -4.29
C LYS A 4 -36.27 18.02 -3.70
N LYS A 5 -36.87 19.23 -3.67
CA LYS A 5 -36.30 20.41 -3.01
C LYS A 5 -36.07 20.13 -1.53
N TRP A 6 -35.06 20.77 -0.94
CA TRP A 6 -34.78 20.70 0.49
C TRP A 6 -35.74 21.60 1.24
N THR A 7 -36.41 21.06 2.25
CA THR A 7 -37.25 21.83 3.18
C THR A 7 -36.39 22.45 4.28
N ASP A 8 -36.90 23.50 4.93
CA ASP A 8 -36.20 24.14 6.05
C ASP A 8 -36.03 23.18 7.23
N TYR A 9 -37.02 22.32 7.48
CA TYR A 9 -36.92 21.24 8.45
C TYR A 9 -35.73 20.31 8.16
N GLU A 10 -35.61 19.80 6.93
CA GLU A 10 -34.51 18.91 6.55
C GLU A 10 -33.15 19.62 6.68
N ILE A 11 -33.08 20.92 6.37
CA ILE A 11 -31.85 21.72 6.51
C ILE A 11 -31.48 21.89 7.98
N GLN A 12 -32.44 22.22 8.84
CA GLN A 12 -32.18 22.41 10.28
C GLN A 12 -31.86 21.09 10.98
N TYR A 13 -32.56 20.01 10.61
CA TYR A 13 -32.24 18.67 11.10
C TYR A 13 -30.82 18.29 10.70
N LEU A 14 -30.43 18.53 9.44
CA LEU A 14 -29.08 18.26 8.97
C LEU A 14 -28.05 19.09 9.75
N LYS A 15 -28.25 20.41 9.92
CA LYS A 15 -27.32 21.27 10.68
C LYS A 15 -27.11 20.81 12.13
N ARG A 16 -28.19 20.38 12.80
CA ARG A 16 -28.14 19.96 14.21
C ARG A 16 -27.49 18.59 14.40
N ASN A 17 -27.66 17.68 13.44
CA ASN A 17 -27.27 16.28 13.61
C ASN A 17 -26.01 15.88 12.83
N TYR A 18 -25.51 16.71 11.91
CA TYR A 18 -24.33 16.38 11.12
C TYR A 18 -23.06 16.35 11.98
N GLY A 19 -22.42 15.18 12.05
CA GLY A 19 -21.26 14.94 12.93
C GLY A 19 -21.62 14.35 14.30
N ILE A 20 -22.92 14.26 14.63
CA ILE A 20 -23.46 13.57 15.81
C ILE A 20 -24.03 12.21 15.37
N GLU A 21 -24.92 12.23 14.38
CA GLU A 21 -25.51 11.02 13.79
C GLU A 21 -24.70 10.55 12.58
N GLY A 22 -24.73 9.24 12.33
CA GLY A 22 -24.18 8.64 11.12
C GLY A 22 -24.90 9.16 9.88
N ILE A 23 -24.17 9.32 8.76
CA ILE A 23 -24.74 9.77 7.48
C ILE A 23 -25.87 8.85 7.00
N LYS A 24 -25.83 7.55 7.33
CA LYS A 24 -26.86 6.58 6.97
C LYS A 24 -28.14 6.78 7.79
N GLU A 25 -28.02 7.03 9.09
CA GLU A 25 -29.14 7.35 9.98
C GLU A 25 -29.83 8.66 9.56
N ILE A 26 -29.06 9.70 9.24
CA ILE A 26 -29.61 10.96 8.74
C ILE A 26 -30.34 10.74 7.40
N ALA A 27 -29.75 9.93 6.51
CA ALA A 27 -30.35 9.59 5.22
C ALA A 27 -31.70 8.84 5.39
N TYR A 28 -31.75 7.88 6.31
CA TYR A 28 -32.96 7.14 6.65
C TYR A 28 -34.07 8.07 7.18
N LYS A 29 -33.75 8.90 8.19
CA LYS A 29 -34.72 9.80 8.84
C LYS A 29 -35.25 10.91 7.93
N LEU A 30 -34.44 11.39 6.99
CA LEU A 30 -34.85 12.42 6.02
C LEU A 30 -35.43 11.84 4.73
N HIS A 31 -35.49 10.50 4.62
CA HIS A 31 -35.89 9.80 3.39
C HIS A 31 -35.13 10.32 2.16
N ARG A 32 -33.80 10.41 2.29
CA ARG A 32 -32.87 10.87 1.23
C ARG A 32 -31.72 9.90 1.09
N THR A 33 -31.03 9.93 -0.05
CA THR A 33 -29.80 9.15 -0.23
C THR A 33 -28.64 9.78 0.54
N SER A 34 -27.69 8.95 1.01
CA SER A 34 -26.47 9.45 1.67
C SER A 34 -25.68 10.45 0.81
N ASP A 35 -25.69 10.27 -0.51
CA ASP A 35 -25.07 11.22 -1.46
C ASP A 35 -25.77 12.59 -1.47
N SER A 36 -27.12 12.61 -1.41
CA SER A 36 -27.90 13.84 -1.30
C SER A 36 -27.57 14.59 -0.01
N ILE A 37 -27.49 13.86 1.12
CA ILE A 37 -27.09 14.39 2.43
C ILE A 37 -25.69 15.02 2.34
N PHE A 38 -24.71 14.29 1.80
CA PHE A 38 -23.33 14.76 1.69
C PHE A 38 -23.22 16.02 0.83
N LYS A 39 -23.86 16.04 -0.35
CA LYS A 39 -23.86 17.20 -1.25
C LYS A 39 -24.52 18.43 -0.63
N LYS A 40 -25.56 18.25 0.20
CA LYS A 40 -26.20 19.38 0.90
C LYS A 40 -25.33 19.85 2.06
N ALA A 41 -24.79 18.94 2.87
CA ALA A 41 -23.89 19.27 3.97
C ALA A 41 -22.65 20.03 3.49
N LYS A 42 -22.06 19.61 2.36
CA LYS A 42 -20.97 20.33 1.71
C LYS A 42 -21.35 21.76 1.30
N ARG A 43 -22.54 21.94 0.69
CA ARG A 43 -23.07 23.26 0.32
C ARG A 43 -23.38 24.15 1.52
N LEU A 44 -23.71 23.55 2.65
CA LEU A 44 -23.96 24.25 3.92
C LEU A 44 -22.68 24.48 4.74
N GLY A 45 -21.50 24.06 4.26
CA GLY A 45 -20.24 24.20 4.99
C GLY A 45 -20.12 23.28 6.22
N LEU A 46 -20.99 22.27 6.36
CA LEU A 46 -21.00 21.35 7.50
C LEU A 46 -19.93 20.26 7.41
N THR A 47 -19.36 20.05 6.22
CA THR A 47 -18.24 19.11 6.03
C THR A 47 -16.96 19.73 6.56
N THR A 48 -16.23 19.01 7.42
CA THR A 48 -14.87 19.40 7.81
C THR A 48 -14.03 19.60 6.56
N ALA A 49 -13.30 20.72 6.47
CA ALA A 49 -12.37 20.96 5.38
C ALA A 49 -11.40 19.79 5.24
N ILE A 50 -11.07 19.40 4.00
CA ILE A 50 -10.09 18.34 3.75
C ILE A 50 -8.78 18.77 4.40
N LYS A 51 -8.38 18.10 5.49
CA LYS A 51 -7.11 18.34 6.18
C LYS A 51 -5.97 18.08 5.18
N LYS A 52 -5.33 19.15 4.69
CA LYS A 52 -4.16 19.05 3.80
C LYS A 52 -3.06 18.26 4.50
N TRP A 53 -2.35 17.44 3.75
CA TRP A 53 -1.17 16.74 4.26
C TRP A 53 -0.02 17.73 4.41
N ASN A 54 0.61 17.76 5.58
CA ASN A 54 1.85 18.50 5.77
C ASN A 54 3.07 17.57 5.64
N GLU A 55 4.26 18.16 5.47
CA GLU A 55 5.50 17.39 5.28
C GLU A 55 5.81 16.45 6.44
N LYS A 56 5.53 16.83 7.69
CA LYS A 56 5.74 15.96 8.86
C LYS A 56 4.85 14.72 8.81
N GLU A 57 3.58 14.89 8.44
CA GLU A 57 2.65 13.76 8.26
C GLU A 57 3.08 12.85 7.11
N ILE A 58 3.58 13.43 6.01
CA ILE A 58 4.10 12.67 4.85
C ILE A 58 5.34 11.88 5.26
N ASN A 59 6.31 12.51 5.94
CA ASN A 59 7.54 11.86 6.39
C ASN A 59 7.24 10.72 7.36
N TYR A 60 6.35 10.96 8.34
CA TYR A 60 5.94 9.93 9.28
C TYR A 60 5.22 8.76 8.58
N LEU A 61 4.33 9.07 7.63
CA LEU A 61 3.66 8.03 6.84
C LEU A 61 4.70 7.18 6.09
N THR A 62 5.62 7.81 5.36
CA THR A 62 6.65 7.11 4.59
C THR A 62 7.56 6.24 5.46
N GLU A 63 7.97 6.75 6.63
CA GLU A 63 8.84 6.02 7.57
C GLU A 63 8.11 4.82 8.23
N LYS A 64 6.84 5.00 8.58
CA LYS A 64 6.07 3.99 9.32
C LYS A 64 5.27 3.04 8.41
N TRP A 65 5.11 3.37 7.13
CA TRP A 65 4.46 2.49 6.17
C TRP A 65 5.28 1.21 5.98
N GLY A 66 4.67 0.05 6.22
CA GLY A 66 5.42 -1.21 6.17
C GLY A 66 5.93 -1.69 7.55
N THR A 67 6.05 -0.81 8.53
CA THR A 67 6.61 -1.16 9.87
C THR A 67 5.56 -1.08 10.98
N SER A 68 4.55 -0.22 10.84
CA SER A 68 3.44 -0.07 11.77
C SER A 68 2.11 -0.43 11.12
N SER A 69 1.13 -0.88 11.92
CA SER A 69 -0.21 -1.15 11.42
C SER A 69 -0.89 0.13 10.91
N MET A 70 -1.77 -0.02 9.92
CA MET A 70 -2.51 1.11 9.35
C MET A 70 -3.35 1.84 10.42
N GLU A 71 -3.88 1.09 11.38
CA GLU A 71 -4.67 1.58 12.50
C GLU A 71 -3.81 2.44 13.43
N LEU A 72 -2.57 2.02 13.71
CA LEU A 72 -1.63 2.79 14.53
C LEU A 72 -1.22 4.08 13.83
N ILE A 73 -0.88 4.02 12.54
CA ILE A 73 -0.52 5.21 11.75
C ILE A 73 -1.71 6.19 11.69
N ALA A 74 -2.92 5.68 11.45
CA ALA A 74 -4.14 6.46 11.44
C ALA A 74 -4.37 7.18 12.78
N LYS A 75 -4.19 6.46 13.90
CA LYS A 75 -4.30 7.01 15.25
C LYS A 75 -3.26 8.11 15.50
N THR A 76 -1.98 7.87 15.18
CA THR A 76 -0.91 8.86 15.41
C THR A 76 -1.07 10.12 14.57
N LEU A 77 -1.52 10.00 13.32
CA LEU A 77 -1.72 11.14 12.43
C LEU A 77 -3.10 11.83 12.61
N SER A 78 -3.95 11.30 13.51
CA SER A 78 -5.34 11.70 13.67
C SER A 78 -6.08 11.78 12.32
N ARG A 79 -5.93 10.72 11.51
CA ARG A 79 -6.53 10.57 10.17
C ARG A 79 -7.24 9.24 10.08
N SER A 80 -8.23 9.11 9.18
CA SER A 80 -8.88 7.82 8.95
C SER A 80 -7.95 6.84 8.22
N PRO A 81 -8.05 5.52 8.45
CA PRO A 81 -7.29 4.50 7.69
C PRO A 81 -7.46 4.63 6.17
N VAL A 82 -8.64 5.05 5.71
CA VAL A 82 -8.91 5.31 4.30
C VAL A 82 -8.08 6.47 3.76
N SER A 83 -7.94 7.56 4.54
CA SER A 83 -7.11 8.72 4.18
C SER A 83 -5.63 8.34 4.09
N ILE A 84 -5.14 7.55 5.06
CA ILE A 84 -3.77 6.99 5.06
C ILE A 84 -3.54 6.17 3.79
N ARG A 85 -4.42 5.20 3.51
CA ARG A 85 -4.31 4.33 2.32
C ARG A 85 -4.27 5.14 1.03
N LYS A 86 -5.17 6.12 0.88
CA LYS A 86 -5.23 6.96 -0.31
C LYS A 86 -3.93 7.74 -0.50
N LYS A 87 -3.38 8.32 0.57
CA LYS A 87 -2.12 9.05 0.50
C LYS A 87 -0.93 8.14 0.20
N ALA A 88 -0.89 6.95 0.79
CA ALA A 88 0.18 5.98 0.49
C ALA A 88 0.16 5.52 -0.98
N ILE A 89 -1.03 5.36 -1.58
CA ILE A 89 -1.18 5.09 -3.02
C ILE A 89 -0.68 6.28 -3.84
N GLU A 90 -1.06 7.51 -3.48
CA GLU A 90 -0.60 8.75 -4.13
C GLU A 90 0.93 8.89 -4.09
N LEU A 91 1.54 8.52 -2.95
CA LEU A 91 2.99 8.50 -2.73
C LEU A 91 3.67 7.25 -3.30
N GLN A 92 2.92 6.34 -3.94
CA GLN A 92 3.42 5.08 -4.51
C GLN A 92 4.21 4.19 -3.53
N LEU A 93 3.84 4.23 -2.23
CA LEU A 93 4.51 3.46 -1.17
C LEU A 93 4.24 1.93 -1.24
N GLY A 94 3.49 1.47 -2.24
CA GLY A 94 3.12 0.06 -2.41
C GLY A 94 2.01 -0.40 -1.45
N PRO A 95 1.62 -1.68 -1.53
CA PRO A 95 0.51 -2.22 -0.75
C PRO A 95 0.75 -2.12 0.76
N SER A 96 -0.28 -1.70 1.51
CA SER A 96 -0.22 -1.57 2.98
C SER A 96 0.07 -2.88 3.71
N ARG A 97 -0.08 -4.02 3.02
CA ARG A 97 0.17 -5.37 3.54
C ARG A 97 1.65 -5.73 3.62
N ILE A 98 2.51 -4.91 3.03
CA ILE A 98 3.94 -4.97 3.27
C ILE A 98 4.26 -4.68 4.75
N GLY A 99 3.31 -4.08 5.50
CA GLY A 99 3.45 -3.78 6.91
C GLY A 99 2.34 -4.28 7.82
N ASN A 100 2.50 -5.52 8.26
CA ASN A 100 2.43 -5.77 9.72
C ASN A 100 3.84 -6.10 10.26
N GLY A 101 4.91 -5.84 9.49
CA GLY A 101 6.31 -6.09 9.85
C GLY A 101 6.72 -7.57 9.94
N GLU A 102 5.76 -8.49 10.05
CA GLU A 102 6.06 -9.89 10.37
C GLU A 102 6.24 -10.78 9.13
N PHE A 103 5.42 -10.58 8.07
CA PHE A 103 5.43 -11.45 6.89
C PHE A 103 5.09 -10.71 5.58
N LEU A 104 5.64 -11.21 4.48
CA LEU A 104 5.36 -10.87 3.09
C LEU A 104 4.43 -11.91 2.47
N THR A 105 3.48 -11.46 1.67
CA THR A 105 2.65 -12.32 0.83
C THR A 105 3.27 -12.51 -0.56
N THR A 106 2.70 -13.44 -1.35
CA THR A 106 3.10 -13.62 -2.75
C THR A 106 2.87 -12.38 -3.61
N GLY A 107 1.85 -11.57 -3.26
CA GLY A 107 1.60 -10.28 -3.92
C GLY A 107 2.67 -9.24 -3.57
N ASP A 108 3.12 -9.20 -2.33
CA ASP A 108 4.16 -8.26 -1.88
C ASP A 108 5.50 -8.59 -2.55
N ILE A 109 5.89 -9.86 -2.58
CA ILE A 109 7.09 -10.30 -3.29
C ILE A 109 6.96 -10.09 -4.80
N GLY A 110 5.77 -10.32 -5.37
CA GLY A 110 5.50 -10.04 -6.78
C GLY A 110 5.72 -8.56 -7.10
N PHE A 111 5.22 -7.67 -6.25
CA PHE A 111 5.46 -6.23 -6.36
C PHE A 111 6.96 -5.87 -6.21
N LEU A 112 7.66 -6.44 -5.23
CA LEU A 112 9.08 -6.17 -5.00
C LEU A 112 9.96 -6.66 -6.17
N LEU A 113 9.64 -7.80 -6.77
CA LEU A 113 10.43 -8.39 -7.85
C LEU A 113 9.94 -8.03 -9.25
N ASN A 114 8.86 -7.25 -9.35
CA ASN A 114 8.14 -6.99 -10.59
C ASN A 114 7.78 -8.30 -11.32
N LYS A 115 7.12 -9.22 -10.61
CA LYS A 115 6.69 -10.54 -11.08
C LYS A 115 5.22 -10.80 -10.76
N ASP A 116 4.61 -11.66 -11.55
CA ASP A 116 3.24 -12.13 -11.33
C ASP A 116 3.12 -12.84 -9.96
N PRO A 117 2.14 -12.48 -9.10
CA PRO A 117 1.94 -13.11 -7.79
C PRO A 117 1.70 -14.63 -7.83
N ASN A 118 1.12 -15.17 -8.91
CA ASN A 118 0.95 -16.62 -9.10
C ASN A 118 2.28 -17.31 -9.40
N LEU A 119 3.23 -16.64 -10.06
CA LEU A 119 4.59 -17.16 -10.20
C LEU A 119 5.25 -17.29 -8.82
N ILE A 120 5.12 -16.26 -7.97
CA ILE A 120 5.66 -16.30 -6.61
C ILE A 120 4.97 -17.41 -5.79
N TYR A 121 3.65 -17.57 -5.95
CA TYR A 121 2.92 -18.68 -5.33
C TYR A 121 3.48 -20.05 -5.76
N ARG A 122 3.77 -20.24 -7.05
CA ARG A 122 4.41 -21.47 -7.54
C ARG A 122 5.81 -21.66 -6.93
N TRP A 123 6.58 -20.60 -6.78
CA TRP A 123 7.90 -20.69 -6.13
C TRP A 123 7.82 -21.08 -4.66
N ALA A 124 6.88 -20.50 -3.91
CA ALA A 124 6.63 -20.88 -2.52
C ALA A 124 6.15 -22.34 -2.42
N ARG A 125 5.24 -22.76 -3.30
CA ARG A 125 4.75 -24.15 -3.35
C ARG A 125 5.84 -25.15 -3.70
N ALA A 126 6.78 -24.79 -4.58
CA ALA A 126 7.91 -25.63 -4.98
C ALA A 126 9.08 -25.60 -3.98
N GLY A 127 8.98 -24.82 -2.90
CA GLY A 127 10.00 -24.76 -1.85
C GLY A 127 11.18 -23.83 -2.15
N TYR A 128 11.16 -23.07 -3.24
CA TYR A 128 12.21 -22.06 -3.51
C TYR A 128 12.14 -20.89 -2.51
N ILE A 129 10.94 -20.54 -2.07
CA ILE A 129 10.73 -19.53 -1.03
C ILE A 129 10.06 -20.20 0.16
N LYS A 130 10.75 -20.23 1.30
CA LYS A 130 10.18 -20.78 2.52
C LYS A 130 9.04 -19.88 2.99
N GLY A 131 7.85 -20.48 3.18
CA GLY A 131 6.68 -19.78 3.67
C GLY A 131 5.67 -20.76 4.26
N ARG A 132 4.85 -20.28 5.19
CA ARG A 132 3.76 -21.04 5.78
C ARG A 132 2.43 -20.63 5.17
N ARG A 133 1.50 -21.57 5.01
CA ARG A 133 0.12 -21.23 4.65
C ARG A 133 -0.61 -20.74 5.90
N PHE A 134 -1.44 -19.71 5.76
CA PHE A 134 -2.17 -19.14 6.88
C PHE A 134 -3.60 -18.75 6.50
N GLY A 135 -4.56 -19.08 7.38
CA GLY A 135 -5.98 -18.76 7.24
C GLY A 135 -6.74 -19.68 6.29
N GLU A 136 -8.06 -19.44 6.18
CA GLU A 136 -8.95 -20.18 5.27
C GLU A 136 -8.58 -19.97 3.79
N LYS A 137 -8.12 -18.76 3.47
CA LYS A 137 -7.54 -18.45 2.17
C LYS A 137 -6.12 -19.01 2.13
N LYS A 138 -5.80 -19.86 1.16
CA LYS A 138 -4.48 -20.54 0.98
C LYS A 138 -3.34 -19.58 0.60
N ILE A 139 -3.13 -18.51 1.35
CA ILE A 139 -2.12 -17.47 1.13
C ILE A 139 -0.84 -17.88 1.89
N PHE A 140 0.32 -17.68 1.26
CA PHE A 140 1.61 -17.87 1.92
C PHE A 140 2.01 -16.62 2.70
N GLN A 141 2.49 -16.84 3.91
CA GLN A 141 3.23 -15.89 4.74
C GLN A 141 4.71 -16.26 4.69
N ILE A 142 5.53 -15.32 4.23
CA ILE A 142 6.97 -15.49 4.03
C ILE A 142 7.67 -14.47 4.92
N THR A 143 8.61 -14.89 5.77
CA THR A 143 9.32 -13.89 6.61
C THR A 143 10.25 -13.05 5.73
N PRO A 144 10.55 -11.80 6.12
CA PRO A 144 11.60 -11.02 5.46
C PRO A 144 12.92 -11.77 5.33
N LYS A 145 13.30 -12.52 6.37
CA LYS A 145 14.51 -13.36 6.38
C LYS A 145 14.46 -14.43 5.29
N ASP A 146 13.35 -15.15 5.17
CA ASP A 146 13.18 -16.19 4.14
C ASP A 146 13.15 -15.60 2.73
N PHE A 147 12.58 -14.40 2.57
CA PHE A 147 12.63 -13.67 1.31
C PHE A 147 14.06 -13.29 0.91
N VAL A 148 14.84 -12.72 1.84
CA VAL A 148 16.26 -12.38 1.58
C VAL A 148 17.07 -13.63 1.27
N LEU A 149 16.82 -14.74 1.98
CA LEU A 149 17.47 -16.02 1.71
C LEU A 149 17.18 -16.51 0.28
N PHE A 150 15.93 -16.40 -0.18
CA PHE A 150 15.55 -16.71 -1.56
C PHE A 150 16.34 -15.86 -2.57
N LEU A 151 16.46 -14.55 -2.35
CA LEU A 151 17.19 -13.66 -3.27
C LEU A 151 18.65 -14.07 -3.43
N LYS A 152 19.26 -14.49 -2.32
CA LYS A 152 20.65 -14.95 -2.26
C LYS A 152 20.83 -16.33 -2.90
N GLN A 153 19.94 -17.27 -2.63
CA GLN A 153 20.04 -18.65 -3.10
C GLN A 153 19.65 -18.83 -4.58
N TYR A 154 18.74 -17.99 -5.07
CA TYR A 154 18.19 -18.10 -6.42
C TYR A 154 18.31 -16.79 -7.22
N PRO A 155 19.53 -16.25 -7.41
CA PRO A 155 19.75 -14.99 -8.14
C PRO A 155 19.27 -15.04 -9.60
N GLN A 156 19.20 -16.22 -10.20
CA GLN A 156 18.67 -16.44 -11.55
C GLN A 156 17.14 -16.26 -11.67
N LYS A 157 16.40 -16.25 -10.56
CA LYS A 157 14.93 -16.11 -10.58
C LYS A 157 14.47 -14.66 -10.59
N TRP A 158 15.35 -13.71 -10.36
CA TRP A 158 15.02 -12.29 -10.33
C TRP A 158 16.07 -11.43 -11.03
N ASP A 159 15.65 -10.22 -11.39
CA ASP A 159 16.45 -9.24 -12.13
C ASP A 159 16.45 -7.93 -11.35
N ALA A 160 17.62 -7.44 -10.99
CA ALA A 160 17.81 -6.24 -10.20
C ALA A 160 17.42 -4.94 -10.93
N ILE A 161 17.34 -4.94 -12.26
CA ILE A 161 16.86 -3.79 -13.04
C ILE A 161 15.34 -3.69 -12.97
N GLN A 162 14.66 -4.84 -13.00
CA GLN A 162 13.20 -4.88 -12.96
C GLN A 162 12.66 -4.79 -11.54
N ALA A 163 13.41 -5.32 -10.56
CA ALA A 163 13.00 -5.34 -9.16
C ALA A 163 13.09 -3.95 -8.51
N ARG A 164 12.23 -3.72 -7.51
CA ARG A 164 12.23 -2.57 -6.61
C ARG A 164 13.37 -2.67 -5.59
N THR A 165 14.60 -2.62 -6.09
CA THR A 165 15.81 -2.75 -5.26
C THR A 165 15.91 -1.64 -4.21
N ASP A 166 15.32 -0.48 -4.46
CA ASP A 166 15.12 0.60 -3.49
C ASP A 166 14.40 0.12 -2.23
N LEU A 167 13.32 -0.64 -2.40
CA LEU A 167 12.50 -1.18 -1.30
C LEU A 167 13.12 -2.44 -0.70
N ILE A 168 13.70 -3.31 -1.54
CA ILE A 168 14.29 -4.58 -1.09
C ILE A 168 15.45 -4.35 -0.11
N LYS A 169 16.23 -3.27 -0.30
CA LYS A 169 17.33 -2.90 0.61
C LYS A 169 16.87 -2.78 2.07
N GLY A 170 15.63 -2.34 2.31
CA GLY A 170 15.06 -2.25 3.67
C GLY A 170 15.02 -3.58 4.42
N TYR A 171 14.97 -4.73 3.74
CA TYR A 171 15.00 -6.05 4.37
C TYR A 171 16.40 -6.62 4.55
N ILE A 172 17.39 -6.06 3.85
CA ILE A 172 18.77 -6.54 3.83
C ILE A 172 19.65 -5.69 4.77
N HIS A 173 19.24 -4.45 5.04
CA HIS A 173 20.03 -3.43 5.69
C HIS A 173 19.79 -3.36 7.20
N ALA A 174 20.46 -4.23 7.97
CA ALA A 174 20.55 -4.13 9.43
C ALA A 174 21.72 -3.23 9.92
N SER A 175 22.66 -2.91 9.03
CA SER A 175 23.84 -2.06 9.28
C SER A 175 24.15 -1.25 8.02
N PHE A 176 24.77 -0.07 8.14
CA PHE A 176 25.05 0.96 7.11
C PHE A 176 25.76 0.51 5.79
N ARG A 177 25.90 -0.79 5.50
CA ARG A 177 26.49 -1.34 4.28
C ARG A 177 25.62 -2.48 3.72
N LEU A 178 25.47 -2.50 2.40
CA LEU A 178 24.81 -3.62 1.72
C LEU A 178 25.74 -4.83 1.64
N PRO A 179 25.21 -6.07 1.70
CA PRO A 179 26.00 -7.26 1.49
C PRO A 179 26.55 -7.34 0.06
N GLU A 180 27.80 -7.78 -0.04
CA GLU A 180 28.54 -7.90 -1.31
C GLU A 180 27.78 -8.70 -2.37
N TRP A 181 27.13 -9.81 -1.98
CA TRP A 181 26.35 -10.64 -2.93
C TRP A 181 25.21 -9.87 -3.61
N PHE A 182 24.61 -8.90 -2.92
CA PHE A 182 23.49 -8.12 -3.44
C PHE A 182 24.00 -7.02 -4.37
N GLU A 183 25.10 -6.36 -4.00
CA GLU A 183 25.77 -5.36 -4.85
C GLU A 183 26.30 -6.00 -6.14
N ASN A 184 26.95 -7.16 -6.04
CA ASN A 184 27.45 -7.92 -7.18
C ASN A 184 26.32 -8.31 -8.13
N LYS A 185 25.16 -8.74 -7.60
CA LYS A 185 23.98 -9.04 -8.42
C LYS A 185 23.45 -7.81 -9.15
N ILE A 186 23.34 -6.65 -8.48
CA ILE A 186 22.92 -5.40 -9.12
C ILE A 186 23.86 -5.02 -10.27
N ASN A 187 25.17 -5.07 -10.02
CA ASN A 187 26.18 -4.71 -11.02
C ASN A 187 26.17 -5.69 -12.19
N TYR A 188 26.08 -7.00 -11.92
CA TYR A 188 26.00 -8.03 -12.95
C TYR A 188 24.80 -7.84 -13.89
N ASP A 189 23.60 -7.62 -13.34
CA ASP A 189 22.40 -7.44 -14.16
C ASP A 189 22.48 -6.16 -15.01
N LYS A 190 23.00 -5.06 -14.42
CA LYS A 190 23.25 -3.80 -15.14
C LYS A 190 24.20 -3.98 -16.32
N THR A 191 25.36 -4.59 -16.08
CA THR A 191 26.36 -4.83 -17.13
C THR A 191 25.82 -5.74 -18.21
N THR A 192 25.13 -6.82 -17.82
CA THR A 192 24.51 -7.77 -18.77
C THR A 192 23.47 -7.07 -19.66
N PHE A 193 22.65 -6.18 -19.09
CA PHE A 193 21.67 -5.41 -19.84
C PHE A 193 22.32 -4.43 -20.83
N MET A 194 23.36 -3.71 -20.40
CA MET A 194 24.10 -2.79 -21.29
C MET A 194 24.75 -3.54 -22.46
N ASN A 195 25.39 -4.67 -22.20
CA ASN A 195 26.04 -5.48 -23.24
C ASN A 195 25.02 -5.99 -24.28
N ARG A 196 23.83 -6.43 -23.84
CA ARG A 196 22.77 -6.85 -24.77
C ARG A 196 22.29 -5.72 -25.68
N ARG A 197 22.21 -4.48 -25.17
CA ARG A 197 21.82 -3.30 -25.97
C ARG A 197 22.86 -2.90 -27.00
N ILE A 198 24.15 -3.03 -26.67
CA ILE A 198 25.23 -2.72 -27.61
C ILE A 198 25.18 -3.71 -28.78
N VAL A 199 25.01 -5.01 -28.50
CA VAL A 199 24.90 -6.05 -29.54
C VAL A 199 23.65 -5.88 -30.40
N SER A 200 22.51 -5.48 -29.83
CA SER A 200 21.28 -5.27 -30.59
C SER A 200 21.28 -4.01 -31.47
N ASN A 201 22.12 -3.02 -31.14
CA ASN A 201 22.23 -1.76 -31.88
C ASN A 201 23.39 -1.77 -32.89
N GLY A 202 24.23 -2.80 -32.88
CA GLY A 202 25.34 -3.00 -33.81
C GLY A 202 25.03 -3.97 -34.96
N ASN A 203 23.83 -4.55 -35.00
CA ASN A 203 23.25 -5.33 -36.09
C ASN A 203 22.13 -4.53 -36.76
#